data_AF-A0A358M5Q7-F1
#
_entry.id   AF-A0A358M5Q7-F1
#
_cell.length_a   1.000
_cell.length_b   1.000
_cell.length_c   1.000
_cell.angle_alpha   90.00
_cell.angle_beta   90.00
_cell.angle_gamma   90.00
#
_symmetry.space_group_name_H-M   'P 1'
#
loop_
_entity.id
_entity.type
_entity.pdbx_description
1 polymer ?
#
loop_
_entity_poly.entity_id
_entity_poly.type
_entity_poly.pdbx_seq_one_letter_code
_entity_poly.pdbx_strand_id
1 'polypeptide(L)'
;AGTFARGVPFLNYATTLLAAADASIGGKTAVDTDAATNLIGLIYQPKRVYIDIAMWKTLSQGELSDGLAETIKHACMADAAFFSYLETNLEKVFSLDPAVCRRIAEKNCEIKYRVVMLDETEQGMREILNLGHTVGRAIETVSDYRLSHGESVSIGLA
;
A
#
# COMPACT_ATOMS: atom_id res chain seq x y z
N ALA A 1 -19.54 0.22 -1.81
CA ALA A 1 -19.71 -0.26 -3.19
C ALA A 1 -20.13 -1.73 -3.25
N GLY A 2 -19.32 -2.67 -2.71
CA GLY A 2 -19.63 -4.11 -2.76
C GLY A 2 -20.92 -4.54 -2.03
N THR A 3 -21.30 -3.84 -0.95
CA THR A 3 -22.51 -4.17 -0.17
C THR A 3 -23.77 -3.46 -0.66
N PHE A 4 -23.64 -2.26 -1.22
CA PHE A 4 -24.77 -1.43 -1.63
C PHE A 4 -25.52 -2.10 -2.79
N ALA A 5 -26.82 -2.35 -2.62
CA ALA A 5 -27.66 -3.05 -3.59
C ALA A 5 -27.08 -4.40 -4.10
N ARG A 6 -26.32 -5.11 -3.25
CA ARG A 6 -25.57 -6.35 -3.59
C ARG A 6 -24.42 -6.16 -4.58
N GLY A 7 -23.94 -4.93 -4.73
CA GLY A 7 -22.76 -4.60 -5.52
C GLY A 7 -23.08 -3.58 -6.60
N VAL A 8 -22.36 -2.47 -6.58
CA VAL A 8 -22.34 -1.48 -7.67
C VAL A 8 -20.91 -1.23 -8.13
N PRO A 9 -20.69 -0.95 -9.44
CA PRO A 9 -19.37 -0.60 -9.95
C PRO A 9 -18.78 0.60 -9.21
N PHE A 10 -17.47 0.56 -8.96
CA PHE A 10 -16.73 1.67 -8.38
C PHE A 10 -15.34 1.80 -8.99
N LEU A 11 -14.69 2.93 -8.72
CA LEU A 11 -13.33 3.25 -9.15
C LEU A 11 -12.54 3.63 -7.90
N ASN A 12 -11.26 3.27 -7.88
CA ASN A 12 -10.32 3.82 -6.90
C ASN A 12 -9.63 5.04 -7.50
N TYR A 13 -9.54 6.11 -6.72
CA TYR A 13 -8.78 7.31 -7.05
C TYR A 13 -7.78 7.57 -5.93
N ALA A 14 -6.56 7.08 -6.09
CA ALA A 14 -5.52 7.10 -5.07
C ALA A 14 -4.76 8.42 -5.10
N THR A 15 -4.86 9.18 -4.00
CA THR A 15 -4.22 10.50 -3.83
C THR A 15 -3.05 10.47 -2.84
N THR A 16 -2.78 9.33 -2.21
CA THR A 16 -1.64 9.14 -1.31
C THR A 16 -0.65 8.13 -1.91
N LEU A 17 0.63 8.25 -1.55
CA LEU A 17 1.63 7.25 -1.95
C LEU A 17 1.27 5.87 -1.38
N LEU A 18 0.77 5.81 -0.14
CA LEU A 18 0.33 4.55 0.49
C LEU A 18 -0.81 3.88 -0.29
N ALA A 19 -1.82 4.64 -0.72
CA ALA A 19 -2.91 4.09 -1.51
C ALA A 19 -2.44 3.63 -2.90
N ALA A 20 -1.52 4.38 -3.52
CA ALA A 20 -0.93 4.03 -4.80
C ALA A 20 -0.04 2.77 -4.71
N ALA A 21 0.69 2.63 -3.60
CA ALA A 21 1.53 1.47 -3.35
C ALA A 21 0.67 0.24 -3.07
N ASP A 22 -0.28 0.36 -2.14
CA ASP A 22 -0.97 -0.78 -1.58
C ASP A 22 -2.49 -0.66 -1.74
N ALA A 23 -3.17 0.16 -0.94
CA ALA A 23 -4.61 0.03 -0.69
C ALA A 23 -5.54 0.07 -1.93
N SER A 24 -5.12 0.74 -3.02
CA SER A 24 -5.97 0.89 -4.22
C SER A 24 -6.02 -0.33 -5.13
N ILE A 25 -5.13 -1.32 -4.95
CA ILE A 25 -4.99 -2.48 -5.84
C ILE A 25 -5.31 -3.77 -5.07
N GLY A 26 -6.08 -4.67 -5.70
CA GLY A 26 -6.34 -6.02 -5.21
C GLY A 26 -7.66 -6.23 -4.47
N GLY A 27 -8.57 -5.25 -4.51
CA GLY A 27 -9.99 -5.43 -4.19
C GLY A 27 -10.34 -5.65 -2.72
N LYS A 28 -9.36 -5.73 -1.82
CA LYS A 28 -9.62 -5.81 -0.39
C LYS A 28 -10.25 -4.51 0.11
N THR A 29 -11.41 -4.64 0.73
CA THR A 29 -12.10 -3.55 1.40
C THR A 29 -12.57 -4.05 2.74
N ALA A 30 -12.35 -3.30 3.80
CA ALA A 30 -12.78 -3.68 5.14
C ALA A 30 -13.06 -2.44 5.98
N VAL A 31 -13.68 -2.66 7.13
CA VAL A 31 -13.87 -1.66 8.17
C VAL A 31 -13.30 -2.19 9.48
N ASP A 32 -12.86 -1.26 10.32
CA ASP A 32 -12.40 -1.57 11.67
C ASP A 32 -13.58 -1.86 12.60
N THR A 33 -13.29 -2.61 13.65
CA THR A 33 -14.20 -2.90 14.75
C THR A 33 -13.45 -2.72 16.07
N ASP A 34 -14.17 -2.60 17.19
CA ASP A 34 -13.56 -2.52 18.52
C ASP A 34 -12.65 -3.73 18.84
N ALA A 35 -12.86 -4.87 18.15
CA ALA A 35 -12.08 -6.09 18.35
C ALA A 35 -10.79 -6.13 17.51
N ALA A 36 -10.79 -5.58 16.30
CA ALA A 36 -9.64 -5.60 15.38
C ALA A 36 -9.82 -4.68 14.17
N THR A 37 -8.70 -4.24 13.61
CA THR A 37 -8.65 -3.52 12.34
C THR A 37 -8.94 -4.43 11.14
N ASN A 38 -9.59 -3.88 10.12
CA ASN A 38 -9.96 -4.57 8.87
C ASN A 38 -10.68 -5.92 9.06
N LEU A 39 -11.40 -6.11 10.16
CA LEU A 39 -11.98 -7.41 10.52
C LEU A 39 -13.15 -7.82 9.63
N ILE A 40 -14.01 -6.87 9.25
CA ILE A 40 -15.22 -7.14 8.46
C ILE A 40 -15.04 -6.52 7.08
N GLY A 41 -15.04 -7.35 6.04
CA GLY A 41 -14.71 -6.89 4.69
C GLY A 41 -15.15 -7.80 3.56
N LEU A 42 -14.76 -7.39 2.35
CA LEU A 42 -15.02 -8.06 1.08
C LEU A 42 -13.78 -7.97 0.19
N ILE A 43 -13.60 -8.96 -0.68
CA ILE A 43 -12.76 -8.83 -1.87
C ILE A 43 -13.69 -8.44 -3.04
N TYR A 44 -13.64 -7.18 -3.44
CA TYR A 44 -14.49 -6.57 -4.47
C TYR A 44 -13.66 -5.65 -5.37
N GLN A 45 -13.42 -6.07 -6.61
CA GLN A 45 -12.50 -5.36 -7.52
C GLN A 45 -13.08 -4.04 -8.05
N PRO A 46 -12.29 -2.95 -8.09
CA PRO A 46 -12.68 -1.73 -8.78
C PRO A 46 -12.71 -1.96 -10.30
N LYS A 47 -13.50 -1.16 -11.02
CA LYS A 47 -13.49 -1.19 -12.49
C LYS A 47 -12.21 -0.61 -13.07
N ARG A 48 -11.62 0.38 -12.40
CA ARG A 48 -10.30 0.98 -12.71
C ARG A 48 -9.71 1.59 -11.44
N VAL A 49 -8.39 1.72 -11.45
CA VAL A 49 -7.61 2.46 -10.46
C VAL A 49 -6.94 3.64 -11.16
N TYR A 50 -7.11 4.83 -10.61
CA TYR A 50 -6.41 6.04 -11.01
C TYR A 50 -5.46 6.43 -9.89
N ILE A 51 -4.21 6.72 -10.23
CA ILE A 51 -3.20 7.21 -9.29
C ILE A 51 -2.89 8.66 -9.66
N ASP A 52 -3.22 9.58 -8.77
CA ASP A 52 -2.93 11.00 -8.96
C ASP A 52 -1.66 11.38 -8.18
N ILE A 53 -0.53 11.30 -8.86
CA ILE A 53 0.78 11.66 -8.33
C ILE A 53 0.86 13.16 -8.03
N ALA A 54 0.08 14.01 -8.72
CA ALA A 54 0.13 15.45 -8.49
C ALA A 54 -0.39 15.82 -7.10
N MET A 55 -1.35 15.05 -6.57
CA MET A 55 -1.88 15.20 -5.20
C MET A 55 -0.83 14.88 -4.13
N TRP A 56 0.27 14.20 -4.46
CA TRP A 56 1.31 13.93 -3.47
C TRP A 56 2.00 15.20 -2.97
N LYS A 57 1.89 16.31 -3.71
CA LYS A 57 2.34 17.65 -3.31
C LYS A 57 1.60 18.22 -2.11
N THR A 58 0.42 17.71 -1.78
CA THR A 58 -0.35 18.14 -0.62
C THR A 58 -0.12 17.26 0.61
N LEU A 59 0.64 16.18 0.47
CA LEU A 59 0.93 15.26 1.56
C LEU A 59 2.00 15.86 2.49
N SER A 60 1.86 15.58 3.78
CA SER A 60 2.92 15.77 4.74
C SER A 60 4.09 14.82 4.46
N GLN A 61 5.27 15.16 4.99
CA GLN A 61 6.44 14.28 4.94
C GLN A 61 6.17 12.92 5.64
N GLY A 62 5.34 12.91 6.69
CA GLY A 62 4.89 11.68 7.35
C GLY A 62 4.08 10.78 6.42
N GLU A 63 3.07 11.33 5.74
CA GLU A 63 2.24 10.56 4.78
C GLU A 63 3.04 10.04 3.57
N LEU A 64 4.07 10.79 3.13
CA LEU A 64 5.01 10.29 2.13
C LEU A 64 5.84 9.12 2.68
N SER A 65 6.34 9.25 3.91
CA SER A 65 7.13 8.21 4.57
C SER A 65 6.31 6.94 4.76
N ASP A 66 5.03 7.07 5.10
CA ASP A 66 4.10 5.96 5.25
C ASP A 66 3.96 5.14 3.96
N GLY A 67 3.75 5.82 2.84
CA GLY A 67 3.68 5.14 1.54
C GLY A 67 5.03 4.59 1.07
N LEU A 68 6.13 5.19 1.53
CA LEU A 68 7.48 4.74 1.20
C LEU A 68 7.79 3.40 1.88
N ALA A 69 7.31 3.17 3.10
CA ALA A 69 7.47 1.88 3.80
C ALA A 69 6.92 0.72 2.95
N GLU A 70 5.71 0.87 2.41
CA GLU A 70 5.10 -0.10 1.50
C GLU A 70 5.86 -0.25 0.17
N THR A 71 6.38 0.86 -0.35
CA THR A 71 7.18 0.86 -1.57
C THR A 71 8.50 0.09 -1.37
N ILE A 72 9.14 0.27 -0.22
CA ILE A 72 10.35 -0.47 0.17
C ILE A 72 10.04 -1.95 0.38
N LYS A 73 8.94 -2.28 1.07
CA LYS A 73 8.46 -3.66 1.23
C LYS A 73 8.35 -4.38 -0.11
N HIS A 74 7.72 -3.73 -1.10
CA HIS A 74 7.60 -4.28 -2.45
C HIS A 74 8.97 -4.54 -3.10
N ALA A 75 9.89 -3.59 -2.98
CA ALA A 75 11.23 -3.74 -3.52
C ALA A 75 12.00 -4.90 -2.87
N CYS A 76 12.00 -4.99 -1.53
CA CYS A 76 12.62 -6.08 -0.78
C CYS A 76 12.10 -7.46 -1.18
N MET A 77 10.79 -7.56 -1.39
CA MET A 77 10.12 -8.82 -1.71
C MET A 77 10.32 -9.25 -3.17
N ALA A 78 10.37 -8.32 -4.12
CA ALA A 78 10.15 -8.64 -5.54
C ALA A 78 11.20 -8.11 -6.53
N ASP A 79 11.96 -7.06 -6.20
CA ASP A 79 12.84 -6.40 -7.17
C ASP A 79 14.05 -5.70 -6.51
N ALA A 80 15.18 -6.38 -6.48
CA ALA A 80 16.44 -5.85 -5.93
C ALA A 80 16.94 -4.61 -6.68
N ALA A 81 16.71 -4.51 -8.00
CA ALA A 81 17.09 -3.33 -8.77
C ALA A 81 16.19 -2.14 -8.43
N PHE A 82 14.91 -2.39 -8.14
CA PHE A 82 14.02 -1.36 -7.61
C PHE A 82 14.45 -0.91 -6.21
N PHE A 83 14.90 -1.82 -5.35
CA PHE A 83 15.43 -1.47 -4.03
C PHE A 83 16.64 -0.52 -4.14
N SER A 84 17.64 -0.87 -4.95
CA SER A 84 18.80 0.02 -5.21
C SER A 84 18.42 1.33 -5.90
N TYR A 85 17.36 1.32 -6.71
CA TYR A 85 16.81 2.55 -7.29
C TYR A 85 16.23 3.47 -6.21
N LEU A 86 15.52 2.93 -5.21
CA LEU A 86 15.01 3.72 -4.09
C LEU A 86 16.16 4.33 -3.28
N GLU A 87 17.17 3.53 -2.90
CA GLU A 87 18.34 4.00 -2.13
C GLU A 87 19.00 5.24 -2.76
N THR A 88 19.11 5.27 -4.08
CA THR A 88 19.75 6.35 -4.83
C THR A 88 18.84 7.55 -5.16
N ASN A 89 17.53 7.45 -4.88
CA ASN A 89 16.55 8.48 -5.24
C ASN A 89 15.63 8.90 -4.08
N LEU A 90 15.89 8.50 -2.83
CA LEU A 90 15.06 8.88 -1.67
C LEU A 90 14.83 10.40 -1.56
N GLU A 91 15.89 11.21 -1.66
CA GLU A 91 15.77 12.68 -1.63
C GLU A 91 14.84 13.20 -2.72
N LYS A 92 14.89 12.59 -3.92
CA LYS A 92 14.03 12.97 -5.03
C LYS A 92 12.58 12.61 -4.77
N VAL A 93 12.30 11.49 -4.09
CA VAL A 93 10.94 11.14 -3.68
C VAL A 93 10.38 12.21 -2.71
N PHE A 94 11.15 12.59 -1.69
CA PHE A 94 10.73 13.61 -0.73
C PHE A 94 10.63 15.01 -1.34
N SER A 95 11.40 15.31 -2.39
CA SER A 95 11.27 16.53 -3.19
C SER A 95 10.16 16.45 -4.26
N LEU A 96 9.49 15.29 -4.37
CA LEU A 96 8.42 15.01 -5.33
C LEU A 96 8.84 15.20 -6.80
N ASP A 97 10.03 14.69 -7.14
CA ASP A 97 10.47 14.63 -8.54
C ASP A 97 9.45 13.85 -9.40
N PRO A 98 8.86 14.46 -10.44
CA PRO A 98 7.78 13.82 -11.18
C PRO A 98 8.16 12.51 -11.87
N ALA A 99 9.42 12.35 -12.30
CA ALA A 99 9.86 11.16 -12.99
C ALA A 99 10.09 10.01 -11.99
N VAL A 100 10.67 10.31 -10.84
CA VAL A 100 10.84 9.33 -9.74
C VAL A 100 9.49 8.91 -9.20
N CYS A 101 8.60 9.86 -8.87
CA CYS A 101 7.27 9.56 -8.34
C CYS A 101 6.42 8.71 -9.30
N ARG A 102 6.50 8.98 -10.62
CA ARG A 102 5.86 8.13 -11.63
C ARG A 102 6.43 6.72 -11.63
N ARG A 103 7.75 6.59 -11.63
CA ARG A 103 8.41 5.28 -11.67
C ARG A 103 8.10 4.42 -10.44
N ILE A 104 8.09 5.02 -9.25
CA ILE A 104 7.74 4.27 -8.02
C ILE A 104 6.27 3.83 -8.05
N ALA A 105 5.35 4.68 -8.53
CA ALA A 105 3.94 4.32 -8.68
C ALA A 105 3.76 3.15 -9.64
N GLU A 106 4.39 3.22 -10.81
CA GLU A 106 4.36 2.16 -11.83
C GLU A 106 4.90 0.84 -11.29
N LYS A 107 6.06 0.84 -10.59
CA LYS A 107 6.62 -0.39 -10.03
C LYS A 107 5.79 -0.99 -8.92
N ASN A 108 5.24 -0.16 -8.02
CA ASN A 108 4.33 -0.66 -7.01
C ASN A 108 3.11 -1.35 -7.63
N CYS A 109 2.51 -0.72 -8.65
CA CYS A 109 1.39 -1.29 -9.38
C CYS A 109 1.76 -2.63 -10.03
N GLU A 110 2.89 -2.69 -10.74
CA GLU A 110 3.36 -3.90 -11.42
C GLU A 110 3.56 -5.06 -10.44
N ILE A 111 4.28 -4.81 -9.34
CA ILE A 111 4.57 -5.82 -8.31
C ILE A 111 3.27 -6.32 -7.70
N LYS A 112 2.42 -5.41 -7.20
CA LYS A 112 1.19 -5.79 -6.52
C LYS A 112 0.20 -6.47 -7.46
N TYR A 113 0.06 -5.98 -8.69
CA TYR A 113 -0.80 -6.60 -9.70
C TYR A 113 -0.35 -8.02 -10.01
N ARG A 114 0.96 -8.27 -10.15
CA ARG A 114 1.48 -9.61 -10.40
C ARG A 114 1.11 -10.59 -9.28
N VAL A 115 1.23 -10.17 -8.02
CA VAL A 115 0.88 -11.02 -6.87
C VAL A 115 -0.63 -11.27 -6.80
N VAL A 116 -1.44 -10.22 -6.95
CA VAL A 116 -2.92 -10.33 -6.93
C VAL A 116 -3.43 -11.22 -8.07
N MET A 117 -2.84 -11.15 -9.26
CA MET A 117 -3.23 -11.98 -10.39
C MET A 117 -2.92 -13.46 -10.18
N LEU A 118 -1.93 -13.79 -9.34
CA LEU A 118 -1.61 -15.17 -8.98
C LEU A 118 -2.54 -15.71 -7.88
N ASP A 119 -3.02 -14.83 -7.00
CA ASP A 119 -3.86 -15.20 -5.87
C ASP A 119 -4.75 -14.03 -5.43
N GLU A 120 -5.93 -13.93 -6.04
CA GLU A 120 -6.86 -12.84 -5.77
C GLU A 120 -7.47 -12.92 -4.37
N THR A 121 -7.73 -14.14 -3.87
CA THR A 121 -8.51 -14.39 -2.65
C THR A 121 -7.68 -14.88 -1.46
N GLU A 122 -6.38 -14.65 -1.50
CA GLU A 122 -5.43 -14.96 -0.41
C GLU A 122 -5.47 -16.42 0.05
N GLN A 123 -5.29 -17.33 -0.90
CA GLN A 123 -5.19 -18.76 -0.63
C GLN A 123 -3.73 -19.20 -0.34
N GLY A 124 -2.76 -18.30 -0.44
CA GLY A 124 -1.42 -18.47 0.11
C GLY A 124 -0.38 -17.55 -0.53
N MET A 125 -0.28 -17.53 -1.86
CA MET A 125 0.75 -16.75 -2.56
C MET A 125 0.69 -15.25 -2.25
N ARG A 126 -0.51 -14.70 -2.01
CA ARG A 126 -0.68 -13.27 -1.72
C ARG A 126 -0.19 -12.86 -0.33
N GLU A 127 0.02 -13.83 0.58
CA GLU A 127 0.53 -13.56 1.93
C GLU A 127 1.93 -12.97 1.95
N ILE A 128 2.71 -13.11 0.87
CA ILE A 128 4.03 -12.46 0.74
C ILE A 128 3.94 -10.93 0.90
N LEU A 129 2.78 -10.33 0.56
CA LEU A 129 2.54 -8.90 0.76
C LEU A 129 2.46 -8.50 2.24
N ASN A 130 2.38 -9.46 3.15
CA ASN A 130 2.39 -9.24 4.60
C ASN A 130 3.81 -9.21 5.18
N LEU A 131 4.85 -9.10 4.35
CA LEU A 131 6.22 -8.88 4.83
C LEU A 131 6.25 -7.66 5.79
N GLY A 132 6.81 -7.85 6.98
CA GLY A 132 6.82 -6.87 8.07
C GLY A 132 5.49 -6.67 8.82
N HIS A 133 4.36 -7.14 8.29
CA HIS A 133 3.04 -6.83 8.85
C HIS A 133 2.72 -7.60 10.13
N THR A 134 3.25 -8.82 10.34
CA THR A 134 2.98 -9.55 11.59
C THR A 134 3.46 -8.76 12.81
N VAL A 135 4.68 -8.24 12.75
CA VAL A 135 5.25 -7.38 13.80
C VAL A 135 4.61 -5.99 13.74
N GLY A 136 4.44 -5.41 12.55
CA GLY A 136 3.84 -4.10 12.38
C GLY A 136 2.43 -3.99 12.97
N ARG A 137 1.54 -4.96 12.75
CA ARG A 137 0.20 -4.99 13.35
C ARG A 137 0.23 -5.10 14.87
N ALA A 138 1.20 -5.84 15.42
CA ALA A 138 1.39 -5.87 16.87
C ALA A 138 1.81 -4.49 17.39
N ILE A 139 2.73 -3.79 16.68
CA ILE A 139 3.19 -2.44 17.03
C ILE A 139 2.06 -1.42 16.96
N GLU A 140 1.25 -1.43 15.89
CA GLU A 140 0.06 -0.58 15.78
C GLU A 140 -0.84 -0.76 17.01
N THR A 141 -1.12 -2.02 17.37
CA THR A 141 -2.00 -2.37 18.50
C THR A 141 -1.41 -1.91 19.84
N VAL A 142 -0.15 -2.25 20.14
CA VAL A 142 0.46 -1.90 21.45
C VAL A 142 0.81 -0.42 21.58
N SER A 143 0.98 0.29 20.45
CA SER A 143 1.17 1.74 20.44
C SER A 143 -0.14 2.52 20.61
N ASP A 144 -1.29 1.83 20.61
CA ASP A 144 -2.63 2.42 20.58
C ASP A 144 -2.81 3.30 19.33
N TYR A 145 -2.36 2.80 18.18
CA TYR A 145 -2.40 3.47 16.87
C TYR A 145 -1.78 4.87 16.84
N ARG A 146 -0.86 5.17 17.78
CA ARG A 146 -0.09 6.42 17.79
C ARG A 146 1.04 6.44 16.77
N LEU A 147 1.58 5.27 16.45
CA LEU A 147 2.48 5.08 15.31
C LEU A 147 1.65 4.84 14.07
N SER A 148 2.09 5.41 12.95
CA SER A 148 1.43 5.21 11.68
C SER A 148 1.58 3.76 11.19
N HIS A 149 0.79 3.42 10.17
CA HIS A 149 0.90 2.11 9.51
C HIS A 149 2.30 1.90 8.92
N GLY A 150 2.83 2.89 8.20
CA GLY A 150 4.13 2.76 7.56
C GLY A 150 5.30 2.76 8.53
N GLU A 151 5.23 3.51 9.64
CA GLU A 151 6.21 3.41 10.73
C GLU A 151 6.22 2.00 11.32
N SER A 152 5.04 1.45 11.59
CA SER A 152 4.89 0.12 12.17
C SER A 152 5.38 -0.99 11.24
N VAL A 153 5.06 -0.91 9.94
CA VAL A 153 5.57 -1.83 8.91
C VAL A 153 7.09 -1.70 8.80
N SER A 154 7.64 -0.48 8.81
CA SER A 154 9.09 -0.26 8.75
C SER A 154 9.83 -0.93 9.91
N ILE A 155 9.31 -0.85 11.13
CA ILE A 155 9.89 -1.55 12.29
C ILE A 155 9.77 -3.07 12.10
N GLY A 156 8.66 -3.56 11.56
CA GLY A 156 8.48 -4.99 11.29
C GLY A 156 9.36 -5.54 10.16
N LEU A 157 9.90 -4.68 9.29
CA LEU A 157 10.85 -5.05 8.24
C LEU A 157 12.31 -5.13 8.73
N ALA A 158 12.64 -4.47 9.84
CA ALA A 158 13.98 -4.38 10.40
C ALA A 158 14.39 -5.67 11.16
#